data_AF-A0A6A5BL86-F1
#
_entry.id   AF-A0A6A5BL86-F1
#
_cell.length_a   1.000
_cell.length_b   1.000
_cell.length_c   1.000
_cell.angle_alpha   90.00
_cell.angle_beta   90.00
_cell.angle_gamma   90.00
#
_symmetry.space_group_name_H-M   'P 1'
#
loop_
_entity.id
_entity.type
_entity.pdbx_description
1 polymer ?
#
loop_
_entity_poly.entity_id
_entity_poly.type
_entity_poly.pdbx_seq_one_letter_code
_entity_poly.pdbx_strand_id
1 'polypeptide(L)'
;MTISAKHNNQIPLRSVRPIYSSSVPSSSLITNPSTSHTSSSSSSSSSSNTTNTPLINIETGKRKDGRTCDKFRNVFLQVGVIKQARGSAYLEFHQGTKIICAVYGPRQVSAKKCGI
;
A
#
# COMPACT_ATOMS: atom_id res chain seq x y z
N MET A 1 60.66 22.83 2.31
CA MET A 1 60.53 21.56 1.56
C MET A 1 59.17 21.56 0.90
N THR A 2 59.14 21.78 -0.42
CA THR A 2 57.92 21.83 -1.23
C THR A 2 57.77 20.49 -1.93
N ILE A 3 56.58 19.91 -1.93
CA ILE A 3 56.24 18.78 -2.80
C ILE A 3 54.99 19.12 -3.60
N SER A 4 55.15 19.06 -4.92
CA SER A 4 54.16 19.32 -5.96
C SER A 4 54.25 18.20 -7.00
N ALA A 5 53.13 17.55 -7.34
CA ALA A 5 52.83 16.90 -8.63
C ALA A 5 51.34 16.46 -8.62
N LYS A 6 50.44 17.04 -9.42
CA LYS A 6 50.09 16.77 -10.85
C LYS A 6 49.22 15.52 -11.11
N HIS A 7 47.93 15.81 -11.34
CA HIS A 7 46.98 15.32 -12.38
C HIS A 7 46.73 13.80 -12.64
N ASN A 8 45.46 13.43 -12.38
CA ASN A 8 44.50 12.59 -13.16
C ASN A 8 44.87 11.16 -13.58
N ASN A 9 44.08 10.18 -13.10
CA ASN A 9 43.91 8.86 -13.68
C ASN A 9 42.44 8.40 -13.53
N GLN A 10 41.59 8.89 -14.44
CA GLN A 10 40.67 8.08 -15.28
C GLN A 10 40.11 6.79 -14.65
N ILE A 11 38.86 6.84 -14.17
CA ILE A 11 38.05 5.63 -13.91
C ILE A 11 37.35 5.27 -15.25
N PRO A 12 37.45 4.02 -15.72
CA PRO A 12 37.12 3.66 -17.11
C PRO A 12 35.64 3.80 -17.44
N LEU A 13 35.38 4.29 -18.67
CA LEU A 13 34.11 4.15 -19.35
C LEU A 13 33.80 2.66 -19.58
N ARG A 14 32.96 2.06 -18.73
CA ARG A 14 32.09 0.97 -19.17
C ARG A 14 30.67 1.22 -18.69
N SER A 15 29.85 1.67 -19.63
CA SER A 15 28.42 1.46 -19.60
C SER A 15 28.14 -0.03 -19.46
N VAL A 16 27.66 -0.47 -18.30
CA VAL A 16 26.93 -1.75 -18.24
C VAL A 16 25.46 -1.40 -18.39
N ARG A 17 25.05 -1.27 -19.65
CA ARG A 17 23.63 -1.34 -20.01
C ARG A 17 23.17 -2.76 -19.71
N PRO A 18 22.10 -2.99 -18.93
CA PRO A 18 21.46 -4.30 -18.94
C PRO A 18 20.93 -4.55 -20.35
N ILE A 19 21.49 -5.56 -21.01
CA ILE A 19 20.99 -6.13 -22.25
C ILE A 19 19.86 -7.06 -21.84
N TYR A 20 18.64 -6.54 -21.73
CA TYR A 20 17.47 -7.37 -21.93
C TYR A 20 16.45 -6.57 -22.72
N SER A 21 16.41 -6.85 -24.02
CA SER A 21 15.19 -6.79 -24.78
C SER A 21 14.46 -8.10 -24.54
N SER A 22 13.31 -8.06 -23.88
CA SER A 22 12.17 -8.89 -24.24
C SER A 22 10.97 -8.45 -23.41
N SER A 23 9.86 -8.18 -24.07
CA SER A 23 8.50 -8.45 -23.60
C SER A 23 8.41 -8.96 -22.16
N VAL A 24 7.91 -8.16 -21.24
CA VAL A 24 7.33 -8.70 -20.01
C VAL A 24 6.08 -9.46 -20.44
N PRO A 25 6.04 -10.81 -20.40
CA PRO A 25 4.77 -11.50 -20.40
C PRO A 25 4.13 -11.14 -19.06
N SER A 26 2.84 -10.85 -19.09
CA SER A 26 2.01 -10.70 -17.90
C SER A 26 1.95 -12.05 -17.17
N SER A 27 2.99 -12.42 -16.42
CA SER A 27 3.06 -13.70 -15.72
C SER A 27 3.92 -13.59 -14.45
N SER A 28 3.49 -12.79 -13.49
CA SER A 28 4.02 -12.83 -12.12
C SER A 28 2.94 -12.90 -11.03
N LEU A 29 1.73 -13.31 -11.41
CA LEU A 29 0.87 -14.05 -10.50
C LEU A 29 1.18 -15.53 -10.73
N ILE A 30 1.97 -16.13 -9.85
CA ILE A 30 2.01 -17.59 -9.75
C ILE A 30 0.67 -17.99 -9.14
N THR A 31 -0.36 -18.14 -9.97
CA THR A 31 -1.57 -18.87 -9.57
C THR A 31 -1.27 -20.34 -9.78
N ASN A 32 -1.12 -21.10 -8.70
CA ASN A 32 -1.02 -22.55 -8.78
C ASN A 32 -2.26 -23.10 -9.53
N PRO A 33 -2.10 -23.88 -10.62
CA PRO A 33 -3.23 -24.45 -11.33
C PRO A 33 -3.62 -25.79 -10.68
N SER A 34 -4.27 -25.75 -9.51
CA SER A 34 -4.89 -26.96 -8.93
C SER A 34 -5.83 -26.66 -7.75
N THR A 35 -6.86 -25.84 -7.96
CA THR A 35 -8.24 -26.05 -7.46
C THR A 35 -9.14 -24.89 -7.91
N SER A 36 -9.81 -25.06 -9.05
CA SER A 36 -10.91 -24.18 -9.46
C SER A 36 -12.15 -24.53 -8.62
N HIS A 37 -12.20 -24.00 -7.41
CA HIS A 37 -13.45 -23.68 -6.71
C HIS A 37 -13.56 -22.16 -6.66
N THR A 38 -13.65 -21.53 -7.83
CA THR A 38 -14.22 -20.20 -7.90
C THR A 38 -15.69 -20.35 -7.57
N SER A 39 -16.06 -20.13 -6.31
CA SER A 39 -17.43 -19.81 -5.97
C SER A 39 -17.75 -18.51 -6.69
N SER A 40 -18.36 -18.63 -7.86
CA SER A 40 -19.17 -17.59 -8.45
C SER A 40 -20.26 -17.29 -7.44
N SER A 41 -19.98 -16.37 -6.52
CA SER A 41 -21.03 -15.66 -5.81
C SER A 41 -21.74 -14.86 -6.89
N SER A 42 -22.76 -15.48 -7.47
CA SER A 42 -23.82 -14.77 -8.13
C SER A 42 -24.17 -13.62 -7.20
N SER A 43 -23.96 -12.41 -7.69
CA SER A 43 -24.54 -11.21 -7.13
C SER A 43 -26.05 -11.31 -7.34
N SER A 44 -26.68 -12.26 -6.63
CA SER A 44 -27.98 -12.01 -6.08
C SER A 44 -27.78 -10.73 -5.29
N SER A 45 -28.36 -9.65 -5.82
CA SER A 45 -28.64 -8.45 -5.07
C SER A 45 -29.39 -8.91 -3.82
N SER A 46 -28.62 -9.27 -2.80
CA SER A 46 -29.14 -9.62 -1.49
C SER A 46 -29.65 -8.30 -0.99
N SER A 47 -30.94 -8.08 -1.24
CA SER A 47 -31.80 -7.13 -0.56
C SER A 47 -31.23 -7.02 0.83
N SER A 48 -30.54 -5.91 1.10
CA SER A 48 -29.88 -5.72 2.37
C SER A 48 -30.95 -5.97 3.39
N ASN A 49 -30.87 -7.09 4.12
CA ASN A 49 -31.73 -7.32 5.25
C ASN A 49 -31.30 -6.22 6.23
N THR A 50 -31.90 -5.05 6.07
CA THR A 50 -31.82 -3.94 7.00
C THR A 50 -32.54 -4.49 8.21
N THR A 51 -31.82 -5.30 8.99
CA THR A 51 -32.25 -5.65 10.33
C THR A 51 -32.38 -4.29 10.99
N ASN A 52 -33.63 -3.89 11.23
CA ASN A 52 -34.02 -2.65 11.90
C ASN A 52 -33.56 -2.70 13.36
N THR A 53 -32.25 -2.91 13.56
CA THR A 53 -31.58 -2.93 14.84
C THR A 53 -31.19 -1.49 15.10
N PRO A 54 -31.75 -0.87 16.14
CA PRO A 54 -31.49 0.53 16.42
C PRO A 54 -29.98 0.75 16.59
N LEU A 55 -29.46 1.83 16.00
CA LEU A 55 -28.02 2.16 16.02
C LEU A 55 -27.51 2.45 17.43
N ILE A 56 -28.43 2.86 18.29
CA ILE A 56 -28.24 3.17 19.70
C ILE A 56 -29.23 2.32 20.48
N ASN A 57 -28.76 1.67 21.54
CA ASN A 57 -29.63 0.99 22.48
C ASN A 57 -30.39 2.05 23.31
N ILE A 58 -31.72 2.03 23.26
CA ILE A 58 -32.59 3.06 23.85
C ILE A 58 -32.55 3.03 25.38
N GLU A 59 -32.39 1.85 25.99
CA GLU A 59 -32.36 1.66 27.45
C GLU A 59 -31.05 2.16 28.06
N THR A 60 -29.94 1.93 27.38
CA THR A 60 -28.59 2.25 27.88
C THR A 60 -27.99 3.52 27.28
N GLY A 61 -28.56 4.04 26.20
CA GLY A 61 -28.02 5.17 25.41
C GLY A 61 -26.69 4.87 24.73
N LYS A 62 -26.26 3.61 24.67
CA LYS A 62 -24.95 3.19 24.13
C LYS A 62 -25.05 2.68 22.70
N ARG A 63 -23.98 2.86 21.94
CA ARG A 63 -23.80 2.30 20.60
C ARG A 63 -23.59 0.77 20.67
N LYS A 64 -23.67 0.09 19.53
CA LYS A 64 -23.44 -1.37 19.39
C LYS A 64 -22.12 -1.87 19.99
N ASP A 65 -21.10 -1.00 20.08
CA ASP A 65 -19.79 -1.30 20.64
C ASP A 65 -19.60 -0.80 22.09
N GLY A 66 -20.70 -0.46 22.78
CA GLY A 66 -20.71 -0.11 24.21
C GLY A 66 -20.24 1.31 24.55
N ARG A 67 -19.92 2.13 23.54
CA ARG A 67 -19.44 3.51 23.69
C ARG A 67 -20.60 4.51 23.66
N THR A 68 -20.45 5.64 24.34
CA THR A 68 -21.38 6.79 24.24
C THR A 68 -21.13 7.57 22.95
N CYS A 69 -22.07 8.44 22.56
CA CYS A 69 -21.96 9.24 21.34
C CYS A 69 -20.74 10.19 21.35
N ASP A 70 -20.34 10.68 22.53
CA ASP A 70 -19.21 11.60 22.69
C ASP A 70 -17.83 10.92 22.70
N LYS A 71 -17.80 9.58 22.77
CA LYS A 71 -16.55 8.82 22.87
C LYS A 71 -16.09 8.30 21.50
N PHE A 72 -14.85 8.64 21.14
CA PHE A 72 -14.18 8.13 19.94
C PHE A 72 -13.79 6.65 20.06
N ARG A 73 -13.48 6.01 18.92
CA ARG A 73 -12.96 4.64 18.91
C ARG A 73 -11.52 4.71 19.42
N ASN A 74 -11.06 3.70 20.15
CA ASN A 74 -9.64 3.62 20.48
C ASN A 74 -8.84 3.47 19.18
N VAL A 75 -7.78 4.27 19.06
CA VAL A 75 -6.90 4.30 17.89
C VAL A 75 -5.48 3.99 18.34
N PHE A 76 -4.82 3.07 17.63
CA PHE A 76 -3.38 2.87 17.73
C PHE A 76 -2.70 3.42 16.47
N LEU A 77 -1.64 4.20 16.65
CA LEU A 77 -0.92 4.82 15.54
C LEU A 77 0.59 4.62 15.72
N GLN A 78 1.24 4.13 14.66
CA GLN A 78 2.69 3.99 14.61
C GLN A 78 3.23 4.56 13.29
N VAL A 79 4.25 5.42 13.38
CA VAL A 79 4.92 6.01 12.22
C VAL A 79 6.21 5.24 11.91
N GLY A 80 6.62 5.21 10.64
CA GLY A 80 7.91 4.63 10.22
C GLY A 80 7.94 3.11 10.16
N VAL A 81 6.77 2.47 10.00
CA VAL A 81 6.64 1.01 9.97
C VAL A 81 7.33 0.39 8.75
N ILE A 82 7.33 1.08 7.62
CA ILE A 82 7.98 0.63 6.37
C ILE A 82 9.30 1.38 6.20
N LYS A 83 10.43 0.66 6.40
CA LYS A 83 11.79 1.21 6.30
C LYS A 83 12.17 1.72 4.90
N GLN A 84 11.60 1.13 3.86
CA GLN A 84 11.90 1.48 2.46
C GLN A 84 11.15 2.73 1.99
N ALA A 85 10.09 3.13 2.69
CA ALA A 85 9.30 4.30 2.34
C ALA A 85 9.93 5.57 2.90
N ARG A 86 9.74 6.68 2.19
CA ARG A 86 10.18 8.00 2.69
C ARG A 86 9.39 8.42 3.92
N GLY A 87 8.11 8.04 3.95
CA GLY A 87 7.24 8.13 5.12
C GLY A 87 6.26 6.98 5.11
N SER A 88 5.90 6.46 6.28
CA SER A 88 4.90 5.41 6.43
C SER A 88 4.16 5.53 7.75
N ALA A 89 2.94 5.02 7.79
CA ALA A 89 2.10 5.02 8.99
C ALA A 89 1.26 3.75 9.04
N TYR A 90 1.02 3.29 10.26
CA TYR A 90 0.13 2.19 10.59
C TYR A 90 -0.94 2.69 11.55
N LEU A 91 -2.20 2.45 11.20
CA LEU A 91 -3.35 2.82 12.00
C LEU A 91 -4.19 1.59 12.28
N GLU A 92 -4.52 1.37 13.55
CA GLU A 92 -5.56 0.43 13.93
C GLU A 92 -6.69 1.16 14.64
N PHE A 93 -7.91 0.88 14.20
CA PHE A 93 -9.09 1.12 15.01
C PHE A 93 -9.52 -0.20 15.65
N HIS A 94 -10.27 -0.10 16.74
CA HIS A 94 -10.95 -1.21 17.40
C HIS A 94 -11.61 -2.22 16.42
N GLN A 95 -11.72 -3.50 16.83
CA GLN A 95 -12.39 -4.64 16.15
C GLN A 95 -12.57 -4.50 14.62
N GLY A 96 -11.46 -4.41 13.89
CA GLY A 96 -11.42 -4.86 12.49
C GLY A 96 -10.71 -3.95 11.51
N THR A 97 -10.58 -2.65 11.78
CA THR A 97 -9.94 -1.73 10.81
C THR A 97 -8.46 -1.60 11.08
N LYS A 98 -7.64 -2.19 10.22
CA LYS A 98 -6.18 -2.03 10.22
C LYS A 98 -5.75 -1.48 8.87
N ILE A 99 -4.98 -0.39 8.89
CA ILE A 99 -4.58 0.36 7.70
C ILE A 99 -3.07 0.56 7.75
N ILE A 100 -2.40 0.31 6.62
CA ILE A 100 -1.00 0.66 6.43
C ILE A 100 -0.87 1.60 5.23
N CYS A 101 -0.09 2.66 5.39
CA CYS A 101 0.15 3.66 4.36
C CYS A 101 1.65 3.87 4.16
N ALA A 102 2.05 4.11 2.91
CA ALA A 102 3.43 4.42 2.53
C ALA A 102 3.44 5.55 1.50
N VAL A 103 4.36 6.50 1.68
CA VAL A 103 4.58 7.63 0.77
C VAL A 103 5.93 7.45 0.08
N TYR A 104 5.90 7.45 -1.25
CA TYR A 104 7.07 7.35 -2.12
C TYR A 104 7.15 8.54 -3.07
N GLY A 105 7.25 9.74 -2.53
CA GLY A 105 7.32 10.98 -3.32
C GLY A 105 8.58 11.80 -3.04
N PRO A 106 8.79 12.90 -3.78
CA PRO A 106 8.32 13.16 -5.14
C PRO A 106 9.17 12.37 -6.16
N ARG A 107 8.55 11.83 -7.20
CA ARG A 107 9.25 11.08 -8.26
C ARG A 107 9.19 11.89 -9.55
N GLN A 108 10.31 11.93 -10.28
CA GLN A 108 10.30 12.43 -11.64
C GLN A 108 9.45 11.49 -12.49
N VAL A 109 8.42 12.04 -13.14
CA VAL A 109 7.65 11.30 -14.13
C VAL A 109 8.55 11.11 -15.35
N SER A 110 8.83 9.86 -15.72
CA SER A 110 9.48 9.58 -16.99
C SER A 110 8.50 9.91 -18.11
N ALA A 111 8.65 11.08 -18.71
CA ALA A 111 7.92 11.42 -19.92
C ALA A 111 8.34 10.44 -21.01
N LYS A 112 7.46 9.50 -21.37
CA LYS A 112 7.63 8.77 -22.63
C LYS A 112 7.52 9.80 -23.74
N LYS A 113 8.57 9.95 -24.54
CA LYS A 113 8.59 10.84 -25.69
C LYS A 113 7.39 10.48 -26.58
N CYS A 114 6.41 11.37 -26.68
CA CYS A 114 5.34 11.24 -27.66
C CYS A 114 6.00 11.38 -29.03
N GLY A 115 6.10 10.27 -29.77
CA GLY A 115 6.66 10.26 -31.10
C GLY A 115 5.68 10.89 -32.07
N ILE A 116 6.12 11.96 -32.74
CA ILE A 116 5.52 12.50 -33.95
C ILE A 116 6.33 11.96 -35.12
#